data_AF-A0ABD2WC08-F1
#
_entry.id   AF-A0ABD2WC08-F1
#
_cell.length_a   1.000
_cell.length_b   1.000
_cell.length_c   1.000
_cell.angle_alpha   90.00
_cell.angle_beta   90.00
_cell.angle_gamma   90.00
#
_symmetry.space_group_name_H-M   'P 1'
#
loop_
_entity.id
_entity.type
_entity.pdbx_description
1 polymer ?
#
loop_
_entity_poly.entity_id
_entity_poly.type
_entity_poly.pdbx_seq_one_letter_code
_entity_poly.pdbx_strand_id
1 'polypeptide(L)'
;MPSRFVLEDSVHNRTQRLLQGNYAVIGKVIGDVYYPENFVTAVALQRLRVMREILGQFYLCFALRPRLLRPVNEIMMRLKESGIVLYHMGNVIHRRTGSKLREVFVEYDNIDYDRAVVLTINPLSAAFFILLVGLTMASLVFYAEIRYERKKRWGMNERKK
;
A
#
# COMPACT_ATOMS: atom_id res chain seq x y z
N MET A 1 -11.98 -1.42 31.87
CA MET A 1 -11.74 -0.71 30.59
C MET A 1 -10.33 -1.02 30.13
N PRO A 2 -10.07 -1.23 28.82
CA PRO A 2 -8.73 -1.60 28.37
C PRO A 2 -7.78 -0.42 28.58
N SER A 3 -6.72 -0.61 29.36
CA SER A 3 -5.72 0.40 29.77
C SER A 3 -4.84 0.95 28.63
N ARG A 4 -5.17 0.66 27.37
CA ARG A 4 -4.42 1.05 26.16
C ARG A 4 -5.13 2.05 25.26
N PHE A 5 -6.38 2.43 25.55
CA PHE A 5 -7.07 3.44 24.77
C PHE A 5 -6.60 4.84 25.17
N VAL A 6 -5.80 5.45 24.30
CA VAL A 6 -5.42 6.86 24.42
C VAL A 6 -6.46 7.68 23.68
N LEU A 7 -7.22 8.50 24.41
CA LEU A 7 -8.19 9.44 23.83
C LEU A 7 -7.49 10.41 22.86
N GLU A 8 -8.22 10.78 21.82
CA GLU A 8 -7.75 11.74 20.84
C GLU A 8 -8.07 13.16 21.34
N ASP A 9 -7.05 13.91 21.76
CA ASP A 9 -7.24 15.24 22.36
C ASP A 9 -7.34 16.38 21.32
N SER A 10 -6.73 16.23 20.13
CA SER A 10 -6.74 17.27 19.09
C SER A 10 -6.47 16.76 17.68
N VAL A 11 -6.97 17.51 16.69
CA VAL A 11 -6.76 17.26 15.26
C VAL A 11 -5.27 17.25 14.91
N HIS A 12 -4.47 18.11 15.54
CA HIS A 12 -3.04 18.19 15.30
C HIS A 12 -2.30 16.91 15.76
N ASN A 13 -2.64 16.43 16.96
CA ASN A 13 -2.10 15.17 17.49
C ASN A 13 -2.46 13.99 16.58
N ARG A 14 -3.71 13.94 16.08
CA ARG A 14 -4.09 12.93 15.08
C ARG A 14 -3.29 13.03 13.80
N THR A 15 -3.13 14.22 13.22
CA THR A 15 -2.36 14.36 11.98
C THR A 15 -0.93 13.88 12.15
N GLN A 16 -0.31 14.18 13.29
CA GLN A 16 1.05 13.69 13.58
C GLN A 16 1.10 12.17 13.71
N ARG A 17 0.14 11.56 14.42
CA ARG A 17 0.07 10.09 14.57
C ARG A 17 -0.20 9.37 13.25
N LEU A 18 -1.02 9.97 12.38
CA LEU A 18 -1.28 9.48 11.03
C LEU A 18 -0.03 9.52 10.17
N LEU A 19 0.74 10.61 10.24
CA LEU A 19 2.00 10.74 9.51
C LEU A 19 3.08 9.78 10.02
N GLN A 20 3.03 9.41 11.30
CA GLN A 20 3.92 8.43 11.92
C GLN A 20 3.54 6.96 11.60
N GLY A 21 2.36 6.71 11.01
CA GLY A 21 1.90 5.37 10.63
C GLY A 21 1.33 4.51 11.77
N ASN A 22 1.24 5.06 12.99
CA ASN A 22 0.75 4.33 14.18
C ASN A 22 -0.75 4.55 14.46
N TYR A 23 -1.51 5.02 13.47
CA TYR A 23 -2.91 5.38 13.65
C TYR A 23 -3.71 5.11 12.38
N ALA A 24 -4.94 4.63 12.54
CA ALA A 24 -5.88 4.35 11.46
C ALA A 24 -7.13 5.23 11.63
N VAL A 25 -7.74 5.63 10.51
CA VAL A 25 -8.99 6.39 10.52
C VAL A 25 -10.10 5.48 10.01
N ILE A 26 -11.17 5.40 10.78
CA ILE A 26 -12.39 4.73 10.32
C ILE A 26 -13.16 5.71 9.41
N GLY A 27 -13.67 5.18 8.32
CA GLY A 27 -14.44 5.95 7.36
C GLY A 27 -15.40 5.05 6.60
N LYS A 28 -16.19 5.69 5.73
CA LYS A 28 -17.19 5.04 4.91
C LYS A 28 -16.76 5.14 3.45
N VAL A 29 -16.90 4.05 2.73
CA VAL A 29 -16.71 4.01 1.28
C VAL A 29 -18.07 4.16 0.63
N ILE A 30 -18.23 5.17 -0.23
CA ILE A 30 -19.47 5.45 -0.96
C ILE A 30 -19.10 5.51 -2.45
N GLY A 31 -19.46 4.46 -3.19
CA GLY A 31 -18.95 4.25 -4.55
C GLY A 31 -17.45 3.97 -4.49
N ASP A 32 -16.66 4.70 -5.27
CA ASP A 32 -15.20 4.59 -5.30
C ASP A 32 -14.47 5.65 -4.45
N VAL A 33 -15.18 6.29 -3.51
CA VAL A 33 -14.61 7.37 -2.70
C VAL A 33 -14.75 7.10 -1.21
N TYR A 34 -13.66 7.37 -0.49
CA TYR A 34 -13.52 7.13 0.94
C TYR A 34 -13.75 8.46 1.65
N TYR A 35 -14.70 8.44 2.56
CA TYR A 35 -15.05 9.57 3.41
C TYR A 35 -14.64 9.22 4.83
N PRO A 36 -13.59 9.85 5.38
CA PRO A 36 -13.21 9.64 6.77
C PRO A 36 -14.31 10.15 7.70
N GLU A 37 -14.57 9.44 8.80
CA GLU A 37 -15.59 9.85 9.77
C GLU A 37 -15.19 11.14 10.50
N ASN A 38 -13.88 11.30 10.72
CA ASN A 38 -13.32 12.50 11.30
C ASN A 38 -12.55 13.35 10.28
N PHE A 39 -12.45 14.65 10.53
CA PHE A 39 -11.73 15.57 9.65
C PHE A 39 -10.24 15.20 9.48
N VAL A 40 -9.82 14.79 8.28
CA VAL A 40 -8.42 14.51 7.96
C VAL A 40 -7.87 15.64 7.09
N THR A 41 -6.68 16.14 7.43
CA THR A 41 -5.99 17.14 6.60
C THR A 41 -5.55 16.54 5.27
N ALA A 42 -5.59 17.32 4.19
CA ALA A 42 -5.24 16.86 2.84
C ALA A 42 -3.86 16.19 2.73
N VAL A 43 -2.88 16.62 3.54
CA VAL A 43 -1.53 16.04 3.58
C VAL A 43 -1.54 14.61 4.17
N ALA A 44 -2.31 14.40 5.24
CA ALA A 44 -2.45 13.08 5.83
C ALA A 44 -3.28 12.15 4.94
N LEU A 45 -4.27 12.71 4.23
CA LEU A 45 -5.12 11.96 3.30
C LEU A 45 -4.33 11.32 2.15
N GLN A 46 -3.32 12.01 1.60
CA GLN A 46 -2.46 11.46 0.54
C GLN A 46 -1.58 10.29 0.99
N ARG A 47 -1.32 10.16 2.30
CA ARG A 47 -0.53 9.04 2.86
C ARG A 47 -1.39 7.92 3.41
N LEU A 48 -2.70 8.13 3.49
CA LEU A 48 -3.63 7.09 3.91
C LEU A 48 -3.78 6.08 2.78
N ARG A 49 -3.86 4.81 3.17
CA ARG A 49 -4.25 3.73 2.28
C ARG A 49 -5.51 3.10 2.83
N VAL A 50 -6.48 2.86 1.95
CA VAL A 50 -7.72 2.19 2.33
C VAL A 50 -7.44 0.71 2.47
N MET A 51 -7.88 0.13 3.59
CA MET A 51 -7.77 -1.30 3.84
C MET A 51 -8.68 -2.06 2.86
N ARG A 52 -8.18 -3.17 2.30
CA ARG A 52 -8.92 -3.99 1.33
C ARG A 52 -10.19 -4.60 1.91
N GLU A 53 -10.15 -4.99 3.19
CA GLU A 53 -11.28 -5.62 3.84
C GLU A 53 -12.21 -4.57 4.46
N ILE A 54 -13.50 -4.71 4.14
CA ILE A 54 -14.56 -3.86 4.66
C ILE A 54 -15.02 -4.42 6.00
N LEU A 55 -15.10 -3.57 7.03
CA LEU A 55 -15.54 -3.97 8.37
C LEU A 55 -17.04 -4.26 8.46
N GLY A 56 -17.84 -3.66 7.58
CA GLY A 56 -19.29 -3.89 7.52
C GLY A 56 -19.95 -3.19 6.34
N GLN A 57 -21.04 -3.78 5.84
CA GLN A 57 -21.83 -3.22 4.76
C GLN A 57 -23.09 -2.55 5.31
N PHE A 58 -23.28 -1.29 4.96
CA PHE A 58 -24.43 -0.50 5.38
C PHE A 58 -25.27 -0.11 4.17
N TYR A 59 -26.59 -0.16 4.32
CA TYR A 59 -27.53 0.25 3.28
C TYR A 59 -28.28 1.50 3.71
N LEU A 60 -28.49 2.42 2.77
CA LEU A 60 -29.33 3.58 2.95
C LEU A 60 -30.74 3.25 2.46
N CYS A 61 -31.74 3.49 3.32
CA CYS A 61 -33.14 3.21 3.05
C CYS A 61 -34.00 4.44 3.35
N PHE A 62 -35.08 4.61 2.59
CA PHE A 62 -36.08 5.64 2.87
C PHE A 62 -37.13 5.09 3.85
N ALA A 63 -37.28 5.73 5.00
CA ALA A 63 -38.37 5.44 5.92
C ALA A 63 -39.63 6.20 5.48
N LEU A 64 -40.68 5.47 5.10
CA LEU A 64 -41.90 6.02 4.51
C LEU A 64 -43.14 5.46 5.19
N ARG A 65 -44.26 6.19 5.07
CA ARG A 65 -45.58 5.69 5.50
C ARG A 65 -46.00 4.47 4.64
N PRO A 66 -46.72 3.49 5.19
CA PRO A 66 -47.05 2.24 4.50
C PRO A 66 -47.74 2.42 3.13
N ARG A 67 -48.59 3.43 3.00
CA ARG A 67 -49.32 3.72 1.75
C ARG A 67 -48.41 4.22 0.62
N LEU A 68 -47.30 4.87 0.93
CA LEU A 68 -46.34 5.39 -0.04
C LEU A 68 -45.20 4.40 -0.32
N LEU A 69 -45.09 3.33 0.46
CA LEU A 69 -43.99 2.39 0.36
C LEU A 69 -43.98 1.69 -1.01
N ARG A 70 -45.14 1.22 -1.48
CA ARG A 70 -45.27 0.53 -2.77
C ARG A 70 -44.90 1.41 -3.98
N PRO A 71 -45.50 2.60 -4.17
CA PRO A 71 -45.17 3.44 -5.32
C PRO A 71 -43.72 3.95 -5.28
N VAL A 72 -43.20 4.33 -4.11
CA VAL A 72 -41.82 4.83 -4.01
C VAL A 72 -40.80 3.71 -4.23
N ASN A 73 -41.06 2.50 -3.75
CA ASN A 73 -40.18 1.37 -4.01
C ASN A 73 -40.11 1.03 -5.50
N GLU A 74 -41.24 1.05 -6.21
CA GLU A 74 -41.28 0.79 -7.65
C GLU A 74 -40.49 1.86 -8.45
N ILE A 75 -40.67 3.14 -8.09
CA ILE A 75 -39.90 4.24 -8.68
C ILE A 75 -38.40 4.06 -8.41
N MET A 76 -38.03 3.72 -7.17
CA MET A 76 -36.63 3.51 -6.78
C MET A 76 -35.98 2.35 -7.56
N MET A 77 -36.70 1.25 -7.73
CA MET A 77 -36.20 0.12 -8.53
C MET A 77 -35.99 0.52 -9.99
N ARG A 78 -36.94 1.22 -10.61
CA ARG A 78 -36.78 1.74 -11.99
C ARG A 78 -35.60 2.71 -12.13
N LEU A 79 -35.40 3.59 -11.15
CA LEU A 79 -34.26 4.51 -11.11
C LEU A 79 -32.92 3.77 -10.98
N LYS A 80 -32.89 2.66 -10.23
CA LYS A 80 -31.72 1.81 -10.07
C LYS A 80 -31.43 1.01 -11.34
N GLU A 81 -32.44 0.38 -11.93
CA GLU A 81 -32.34 -0.40 -13.17
C GLU A 81 -31.94 0.46 -14.38
N SER A 82 -32.46 1.69 -14.46
CA SER A 82 -32.06 2.65 -15.49
C SER A 82 -30.65 3.24 -15.29
N GLY A 83 -29.98 2.96 -14.17
CA GLY A 83 -28.65 3.48 -13.87
C GLY A 83 -28.60 4.97 -13.51
N ILE A 84 -29.75 5.66 -13.46
CA ILE A 84 -29.83 7.09 -13.13
C ILE A 84 -29.24 7.38 -11.75
N VAL A 85 -29.49 6.50 -10.78
CA VAL A 85 -28.93 6.64 -9.43
C VAL A 85 -27.40 6.62 -9.46
N LEU A 86 -26.80 5.69 -10.21
CA LEU A 86 -25.36 5.56 -10.32
C LEU A 86 -24.75 6.77 -11.03
N TYR A 87 -25.36 7.22 -12.12
CA TYR A 87 -24.94 8.42 -12.84
C TYR A 87 -25.00 9.68 -11.96
N HIS A 88 -26.11 9.89 -11.27
CA HIS A 88 -26.28 11.03 -10.38
C HIS A 88 -25.27 11.00 -9.23
N MET A 89 -25.06 9.83 -8.63
CA MET A 89 -24.07 9.63 -7.58
C MET A 89 -22.66 9.96 -8.07
N GLY A 90 -22.25 9.42 -9.23
CA GLY A 90 -20.97 9.75 -9.84
C GLY A 90 -20.78 11.24 -10.10
N ASN A 91 -21.82 11.92 -10.58
CA ASN A 91 -21.80 13.37 -10.83
C ASN A 91 -21.69 14.19 -9.53
N VAL A 92 -22.44 13.81 -8.48
CA VAL A 92 -22.35 14.48 -7.17
C VAL A 92 -20.98 14.29 -6.56
N ILE A 93 -20.44 13.07 -6.58
CA ILE A 93 -19.09 12.77 -6.12
C ILE A 93 -18.09 13.62 -6.91
N HIS A 94 -18.16 13.62 -8.23
CA HIS A 94 -17.22 14.38 -9.06
C HIS A 94 -17.25 15.90 -8.79
N ARG A 95 -18.42 16.48 -8.51
CA ARG A 95 -18.57 17.91 -8.21
C ARG A 95 -18.16 18.29 -6.78
N ARG A 96 -18.35 17.39 -5.82
CA ARG A 96 -18.14 17.68 -4.39
C ARG A 96 -16.79 17.20 -3.86
N THR A 97 -16.18 16.23 -4.54
CA THR A 97 -14.95 15.58 -4.10
C THR A 97 -13.77 16.13 -4.91
N GLY A 98 -12.82 16.76 -4.23
CA GLY A 98 -11.55 17.17 -4.85
C GLY A 98 -10.72 15.96 -5.30
N SER A 99 -9.92 16.12 -6.35
CA SER A 99 -9.10 15.05 -6.97
C SER A 99 -8.32 14.19 -5.97
N LYS A 100 -7.84 14.80 -4.87
CA LYS A 100 -7.04 14.16 -3.82
C LYS A 100 -7.73 13.01 -3.08
N LEU A 101 -9.07 13.00 -2.98
CA LEU A 101 -9.81 11.92 -2.32
C LEU A 101 -9.96 10.69 -3.22
N ARG A 102 -9.90 10.87 -4.54
CA ARG A 102 -9.99 9.77 -5.52
C ARG A 102 -8.64 9.06 -5.66
N GLU A 103 -7.53 9.78 -5.57
CA GLU A 103 -6.17 9.23 -5.65
C GLU A 103 -5.88 8.15 -4.59
N VAL A 104 -6.54 8.20 -3.43
CA VAL A 104 -6.37 7.22 -2.34
C VAL A 104 -6.77 5.79 -2.76
N PHE A 105 -7.66 5.63 -3.74
CA PHE A 105 -8.02 4.33 -4.31
C PHE A 105 -7.25 3.97 -5.57
N VAL A 106 -6.78 4.96 -6.35
CA VAL A 106 -6.11 4.73 -7.63
C VAL A 106 -4.80 3.96 -7.48
N GLU A 107 -4.14 4.04 -6.30
CA GLU A 107 -2.94 3.23 -6.05
C GLU A 107 -3.23 1.71 -6.06
N TYR A 108 -4.47 1.28 -5.77
CA TYR A 108 -4.89 -0.12 -5.89
C TYR A 108 -5.37 -0.50 -7.29
N ASP A 109 -6.04 0.41 -8.01
CA ASP A 109 -6.44 0.17 -9.42
C ASP A 109 -5.25 0.05 -10.37
N ASN A 110 -4.10 0.64 -10.01
CA ASN A 110 -2.86 0.52 -10.78
C ASN A 110 -2.04 -0.74 -10.44
N ILE A 111 -2.47 -1.56 -9.47
CA ILE A 111 -1.87 -2.88 -9.23
C ILE A 111 -2.56 -3.85 -10.19
N ASP A 112 -2.18 -3.70 -11.46
CA ASP A 112 -2.49 -4.64 -12.52
C ASP A 112 -1.76 -5.96 -12.16
N TYR A 113 -2.43 -6.85 -11.42
CA TYR A 113 -1.90 -8.15 -11.01
C TYR A 113 -1.50 -9.04 -12.21
N ASP A 114 -1.89 -8.64 -13.42
CA ASP A 114 -1.61 -9.30 -14.69
C ASP A 114 -0.35 -8.74 -15.39
N ARG A 115 0.28 -7.68 -14.87
CA ARG A 115 1.56 -7.19 -15.39
C ARG A 115 2.71 -7.80 -14.60
N ALA A 116 3.58 -8.49 -15.33
CA ALA A 116 4.86 -8.98 -14.84
C ALA A 116 5.57 -7.88 -14.03
N VAL A 117 5.72 -8.10 -12.73
CA VAL A 117 6.49 -7.22 -11.85
C VAL A 117 7.89 -7.14 -12.40
N VAL A 118 8.24 -6.01 -13.02
CA VAL A 118 9.57 -5.77 -13.56
C VAL A 118 10.53 -5.90 -12.39
N LEU A 119 11.36 -6.95 -12.41
CA LEU A 119 12.36 -7.18 -11.38
C LEU A 119 13.28 -5.96 -11.36
N THR A 120 13.15 -5.15 -10.32
CA THR A 120 13.97 -3.95 -10.16
C THR A 120 15.43 -4.39 -10.03
N ILE A 121 16.38 -3.57 -10.47
CA ILE A 121 17.82 -3.90 -10.46
C ILE A 121 18.36 -4.13 -9.03
N ASN A 122 17.63 -3.66 -8.01
CA ASN A 122 18.02 -3.73 -6.60
C ASN A 122 18.20 -5.16 -6.03
N PRO A 123 17.24 -6.10 -6.19
CA PRO A 123 17.47 -7.49 -5.78
C PRO A 123 18.57 -8.19 -6.58
N LEU A 124 18.75 -7.83 -7.86
CA LEU A 124 19.76 -8.47 -8.72
C LEU A 124 21.19 -8.01 -8.36
N SER A 125 21.35 -6.75 -7.95
CA SER A 125 22.66 -6.21 -7.56
C SER A 125 23.26 -6.94 -6.35
N ALA A 126 22.42 -7.37 -5.39
CA ALA A 126 22.87 -8.14 -4.23
C ALA A 126 23.54 -9.47 -4.63
N ALA A 127 23.00 -10.16 -5.64
CA ALA A 127 23.59 -11.39 -6.16
C ALA A 127 24.96 -11.14 -6.82
N PHE A 128 25.09 -10.04 -7.57
CA PHE A 128 26.39 -9.63 -8.16
C PHE A 128 27.43 -9.27 -7.08
N PHE A 129 27.02 -8.63 -5.99
CA PHE A 129 27.94 -8.35 -4.87
C PHE A 129 28.47 -9.64 -4.22
N ILE A 130 27.61 -10.62 -3.97
CA ILE A 130 28.02 -11.92 -3.41
C ILE A 130 28.99 -12.62 -4.36
N LEU A 131 28.72 -12.61 -5.66
CA LEU A 131 29.58 -13.21 -6.69
C LEU A 131 30.95 -12.53 -6.71
N LEU A 132 30.99 -11.19 -6.67
CA LEU A 132 32.23 -10.42 -6.66
C LEU A 132 33.06 -10.72 -5.41
N VAL A 133 32.45 -10.77 -4.23
CA VAL A 133 33.14 -11.14 -2.98
C VAL A 133 33.70 -12.57 -3.06
N GLY A 134 32.90 -13.53 -3.54
CA GLY A 134 33.36 -14.91 -3.73
C GLY A 134 34.55 -15.01 -4.68
N LEU A 135 34.52 -14.27 -5.79
CA LEU A 135 35.59 -14.25 -6.78
C LEU A 135 36.89 -13.65 -6.22
N THR A 136 36.78 -12.58 -5.42
CA THR A 136 37.95 -11.95 -4.79
C THR A 136 38.60 -12.87 -3.76
N MET A 137 37.81 -13.55 -2.92
CA MET A 137 38.32 -14.52 -1.96
C MET A 137 38.99 -15.71 -2.64
N ALA A 138 38.36 -16.28 -3.68
CA ALA A 138 38.95 -17.39 -4.44
C ALA A 138 40.29 -17.00 -5.07
N SER A 139 40.36 -15.80 -5.65
CA SER A 139 41.58 -15.28 -6.27
C SER A 139 42.70 -15.07 -5.24
N LEU A 140 42.36 -14.63 -4.03
CA LEU A 140 43.32 -14.40 -2.94
C LEU A 140 43.89 -15.73 -2.41
N VAL A 141 43.04 -16.74 -2.24
CA VAL A 141 43.45 -18.11 -1.87
C VAL A 141 44.38 -18.70 -2.93
N PHE A 142 44.00 -18.61 -4.21
CA PHE A 142 44.81 -19.11 -5.32
C PHE A 142 46.19 -18.44 -5.38
N TYR A 143 46.25 -17.12 -5.17
CA TYR A 143 47.52 -16.39 -5.10
C TYR A 143 48.39 -16.84 -3.92
N ALA A 144 47.77 -17.07 -2.75
CA ALA A 144 48.46 -17.57 -1.57
C ALA A 144 49.06 -18.97 -1.79
N GLU A 145 48.31 -19.88 -2.43
CA GLU A 145 48.78 -21.22 -2.78
C GLU A 145 49.99 -21.17 -3.72
N ILE A 146 49.94 -20.35 -4.78
CA ILE A 146 51.07 -20.18 -5.70
C ILE A 146 52.30 -19.65 -4.97
N ARG A 147 52.12 -18.68 -4.08
CA ARG A 147 53.23 -18.09 -3.31
C ARG A 147 53.84 -19.09 -2.35
N TYR A 148 53.01 -19.92 -1.70
CA TYR A 148 53.47 -20.99 -0.81
C TYR A 148 54.27 -22.07 -1.57
N GLU A 149 53.75 -22.55 -2.70
CA GLU A 149 54.43 -23.55 -3.53
C GLU A 149 55.74 -23.04 -4.14
N ARG A 150 55.82 -21.75 -4.52
CA ARG A 150 57.09 -21.15 -4.94
C ARG A 150 58.10 -21.11 -3.80
N LYS A 151 57.70 -20.69 -2.59
CA LYS A 151 58.59 -20.62 -1.42
C LYS A 151 59.09 -22.02 -1.01
N LYS A 152 58.21 -23.03 -1.04
CA LYS A 152 58.56 -24.44 -0.79
C LYS A 152 59.56 -24.98 -1.81
N ARG A 153 59.34 -24.71 -3.11
CA ARG A 153 60.28 -25.11 -4.17
C ARG A 153 61.66 -24.46 -4.02
N TRP A 154 61.73 -23.19 -3.65
CA TRP A 154 63.00 -22.50 -3.42
C TRP A 154 63.74 -23.05 -2.19
N GLY A 155 63.03 -23.30 -1.08
CA GLY A 155 63.62 -23.92 0.11
C GLY A 155 64.08 -25.38 -0.08
N MET A 156 63.48 -26.13 -1.01
CA MET A 156 63.96 -27.47 -1.39
C MET A 156 65.22 -27.45 -2.27
N ASN A 157 65.43 -26.40 -3.06
CA ASN A 157 66.64 -26.26 -3.88
C ASN A 157 67.87 -25.86 -3.06
N GLU A 158 67.71 -25.10 -1.97
CA GLU A 158 68.82 -24.77 -1.06
C GLU A 158 69.27 -25.95 -0.21
N ARG A 159 68.40 -26.92 0.10
CA ARG A 159 68.75 -28.13 0.85
C ARG A 159 69.44 -29.22 0.01
N LYS A 160 69.57 -29.03 -1.30
CA LYS A 160 70.19 -29.99 -2.24
C LYS A 160 71.59 -29.56 -2.72
N LYS A 161 72.10 -28.43 -2.25
CA LYS A 161 73.51 -28.02 -2.38
C LYS A 161 74.25 -28.34 -1.08
#